data_AF-A0A850ZGI5-F1
#
_entry.id   AF-A0A850ZGI5-F1
#
_cell.length_a   1.000
_cell.length_b   1.000
_cell.length_c   1.000
_cell.angle_alpha   90.00
_cell.angle_beta   90.00
_cell.angle_gamma   90.00
#
_symmetry.space_group_name_H-M   'P 1'
#
loop_
_entity.id
_entity.type
_entity.pdbx_description
1 polymer ?
#
loop_
_entity_poly.entity_id
_entity_poly.type
_entity_poly.pdbx_seq_one_letter_code
_entity_poly.pdbx_strand_id
1 'polypeptide(L)'
;AAEKLNCCLFVHPWDMQIDGRMSKYWFPWLIGMPTETTMAICSMIMGGIFEKFPKLKVCFAHGGGAFPYTVGRISHGFNVRPDLCAMDNKVDPRKY
;
A
#
# COMPACT_ATOMS: atom_id res chain seq x y z
N ALA A 1 -12.81 -6.60 12.95
CA ALA A 1 -13.62 -5.73 13.84
C ALA A 1 -14.12 -4.49 13.12
N ALA A 2 -13.23 -3.67 12.52
CA ALA A 2 -13.58 -2.42 11.83
C ALA A 2 -14.73 -2.56 10.81
N GLU A 3 -14.67 -3.53 9.89
CA GLU A 3 -15.75 -3.78 8.92
C GLU A 3 -17.11 -4.03 9.59
N LYS A 4 -17.17 -4.91 10.60
CA LYS A 4 -18.40 -5.22 11.36
C LYS A 4 -18.99 -3.99 12.05
N LEU A 5 -18.13 -3.07 12.49
CA LEU A 5 -18.51 -1.82 13.15
C LEU A 5 -18.74 -0.68 12.15
N ASN A 6 -18.65 -0.93 10.84
CA ASN A 6 -18.72 0.10 9.79
C ASN A 6 -17.73 1.25 10.00
N CYS A 7 -16.60 0.97 10.66
CA CYS A 7 -15.56 1.93 10.98
C CYS A 7 -14.53 1.99 9.84
N CYS A 8 -14.11 3.21 9.49
CA CYS A 8 -13.04 3.42 8.53
C CYS A 8 -11.67 3.26 9.23
N LEU A 9 -10.75 2.55 8.59
CA LEU A 9 -9.35 2.51 9.02
C LEU A 9 -8.59 3.66 8.36
N PHE A 10 -7.98 4.53 9.16
CA PHE A 10 -7.03 5.52 8.66
C PHE A 10 -5.60 5.02 8.85
N VAL A 11 -4.86 4.87 7.77
CA VAL A 11 -3.48 4.38 7.78
C VAL A 11 -2.55 5.56 7.55
N HIS A 12 -1.82 5.95 8.60
CA HIS A 12 -0.78 6.97 8.54
C HIS A 12 0.59 6.30 8.63
N PRO A 13 1.54 6.61 7.73
CA PRO A 13 2.86 6.00 7.76
C PRO A 13 3.63 6.48 8.99
N TRP A 14 4.39 5.58 9.57
CA TRP A 14 5.38 5.84 10.60
C TRP A 14 6.46 4.77 10.52
N ASP A 15 7.49 4.88 11.36
CA ASP A 15 8.57 3.88 11.46
C ASP A 15 9.28 3.64 10.12
N MET A 16 9.40 4.69 9.31
CA MET A 16 10.17 4.62 8.07
C MET A 16 11.64 4.39 8.40
N GLN A 17 12.38 3.75 7.49
CA GLN A 17 13.82 3.63 7.63
C GLN A 17 14.47 5.01 7.84
N ILE A 18 15.20 5.21 8.95
CA ILE A 18 15.85 6.48 9.30
C ILE A 18 17.38 6.46 9.12
N ASP A 19 17.95 5.30 8.81
CA ASP A 19 19.39 5.09 8.73
C ASP A 19 19.92 5.04 7.29
N GLY A 20 21.22 4.72 7.14
CA GLY A 20 21.84 4.52 5.85
C GLY A 20 21.68 5.71 4.90
N ARG A 21 21.26 5.44 3.65
CA ARG A 21 21.00 6.49 2.65
C ARG A 21 19.79 7.36 3.00
N MET A 22 18.85 6.82 3.78
CA MET A 22 17.64 7.53 4.17
C MET A 22 17.92 8.58 5.25
N SER A 23 19.02 8.48 6.01
CA SER A 23 19.38 9.49 7.02
C SER A 23 19.70 10.89 6.45
N LYS A 24 19.88 11.04 5.13
CA LYS A 24 20.26 12.29 4.49
C LYS A 24 19.04 13.11 4.07
N TYR A 25 19.21 14.45 4.02
CA TYR A 25 18.25 15.41 3.42
C TYR A 25 16.80 15.27 3.89
N TRP A 26 16.59 14.76 5.11
CA TRP A 26 15.25 14.51 5.64
C TRP A 26 14.40 13.53 4.80
N PHE A 27 15.08 12.66 4.04
CA PHE A 27 14.44 11.65 3.20
C PHE A 27 13.47 10.70 3.89
N PRO A 28 13.56 10.34 5.18
CA PRO A 28 12.57 9.47 5.78
C PRO A 28 11.18 10.13 5.69
N TRP A 29 11.09 11.44 5.92
CA TRP A 29 9.85 12.19 5.81
C TRP A 29 9.45 12.49 4.37
N LEU A 30 10.42 12.90 3.53
CA LEU A 30 10.11 13.35 2.16
C LEU A 30 9.76 12.21 1.21
N ILE A 31 10.48 11.09 1.28
CA ILE A 31 10.30 9.94 0.37
C ILE A 31 9.99 8.64 1.11
N GLY A 32 10.43 8.49 2.37
CA GLY A 32 10.13 7.31 3.18
C GLY A 32 8.64 7.19 3.50
N MET A 33 8.00 8.23 4.07
CA MET A 33 6.57 8.19 4.41
C MET A 33 5.67 7.85 3.23
N PRO A 34 5.80 8.49 2.04
CA PRO A 34 5.04 8.09 0.86
C PRO A 34 5.31 6.65 0.39
N THR A 35 6.54 6.16 0.57
CA THR A 35 6.92 4.78 0.24
C THR A 35 6.27 3.79 1.19
N GLU A 36 6.28 4.05 2.49
CA GLU A 36 5.61 3.23 3.51
C GLU A 36 4.09 3.14 3.27
N THR A 37 3.44 4.26 2.95
CA THR A 37 2.02 4.24 2.56
C THR A 37 1.79 3.36 1.32
N THR A 38 2.65 3.46 0.31
CA THR A 38 2.55 2.64 -0.91
C THR A 38 2.71 1.16 -0.61
N MET A 39 3.66 0.82 0.26
CA MET A 39 3.86 -0.56 0.71
C MET A 39 2.66 -1.08 1.49
N ALA A 40 2.07 -0.28 2.38
CA ALA A 40 0.85 -0.64 3.10
C ALA A 40 -0.33 -0.93 2.13
N ILE A 41 -0.53 -0.07 1.11
CA ILE A 41 -1.56 -0.28 0.08
C ILE A 41 -1.31 -1.60 -0.66
N CYS A 42 -0.09 -1.81 -1.16
CA CYS A 42 0.25 -3.04 -1.90
C CYS A 42 0.08 -4.29 -1.03
N SER A 43 0.49 -4.26 0.23
CA SER A 43 0.32 -5.37 1.17
C SER A 43 -1.15 -5.70 1.42
N MET A 44 -2.01 -4.69 1.57
CA MET A 44 -3.45 -4.92 1.75
C MET A 44 -4.12 -5.48 0.49
N ILE A 45 -3.75 -4.96 -0.69
CA ILE A 45 -4.29 -5.43 -1.97
C ILE A 45 -3.79 -6.84 -2.26
N MET A 46 -2.47 -7.03 -2.39
CA MET A 46 -1.86 -8.28 -2.84
C MET A 46 -2.06 -9.40 -1.80
N GLY A 47 -2.12 -9.06 -0.51
CA GLY A 47 -2.49 -9.99 0.57
C GLY A 47 -3.98 -10.31 0.67
N GLY A 48 -4.82 -9.81 -0.25
CA GLY A 48 -6.24 -10.17 -0.35
C GLY A 48 -7.13 -9.63 0.77
N ILE A 49 -6.72 -8.57 1.48
CA ILE A 49 -7.48 -8.03 2.61
C ILE A 49 -8.84 -7.50 2.16
N PHE A 50 -8.89 -6.82 1.01
CA PHE A 50 -10.15 -6.29 0.46
C PHE A 50 -11.06 -7.39 -0.08
N GLU A 51 -10.51 -8.51 -0.54
CA GLU A 51 -11.30 -9.69 -0.93
C GLU A 51 -11.91 -10.36 0.30
N LYS A 52 -11.16 -10.42 1.39
CA LYS A 52 -11.62 -11.01 2.66
C LYS A 52 -12.64 -10.13 3.39
N PHE A 53 -12.54 -8.81 3.25
CA PHE A 53 -13.39 -7.83 3.92
C PHE A 53 -13.93 -6.79 2.92
N PRO A 54 -14.90 -7.16 2.06
CA PRO A 54 -15.35 -6.34 0.94
C PRO A 54 -16.09 -5.05 1.34
N LYS A 55 -16.50 -4.91 2.61
CA LYS A 55 -17.14 -3.69 3.13
C LYS A 55 -16.17 -2.82 3.94
N LEU A 56 -14.92 -3.24 4.09
CA LEU A 56 -13.91 -2.49 4.83
C LEU A 56 -13.57 -1.20 4.08
N LYS A 57 -13.71 -0.08 4.78
CA LYS A 57 -13.29 1.24 4.28
C LYS A 57 -11.92 1.57 4.85
N VAL A 58 -11.01 1.96 3.97
CA VAL A 58 -9.64 2.33 4.36
C VAL A 58 -9.28 3.65 3.69
N CYS A 59 -8.71 4.55 4.47
CA CYS A 59 -8.18 5.83 4.01
C CYS A 59 -6.68 5.86 4.28
N PHE A 60 -5.89 6.16 3.26
CA PHE A 60 -4.44 6.24 3.37
C PHE A 60 -4.00 7.70 3.43
N ALA A 61 -3.12 8.02 4.38
CA ALA A 61 -2.58 9.37 4.54
C ALA A 61 -1.81 9.84 3.29
N HIS A 62 -1.63 11.16 3.17
CA HIS A 62 -0.83 11.78 2.11
C HIS A 62 -1.31 11.45 0.69
N GLY A 63 -2.62 11.29 0.50
CA GLY A 63 -3.21 10.97 -0.81
C GLY A 63 -2.85 9.59 -1.34
N GLY A 64 -2.47 8.65 -0.47
CA GLY A 64 -1.99 7.32 -0.88
C GLY A 64 -0.47 7.26 -1.12
N GLY A 65 0.28 8.27 -0.71
CA GLY A 65 1.73 8.32 -0.86
C GLY A 65 2.14 8.31 -2.34
N ALA A 66 3.09 7.43 -2.69
CA ALA A 66 3.54 7.27 -4.08
C ALA A 66 2.67 6.31 -4.91
N PHE A 67 1.68 5.64 -4.33
CA PHE A 67 0.89 4.61 -5.00
C PHE A 67 0.15 5.12 -6.26
N PRO A 68 -0.61 6.23 -6.23
CA PRO A 68 -1.35 6.67 -7.43
C PRO A 68 -0.44 6.94 -8.64
N TYR A 69 0.79 7.39 -8.37
CA TYR A 69 1.78 7.71 -9.41
C TYR A 69 2.54 6.48 -9.90
N THR A 70 2.58 5.40 -9.12
CA THR A 70 3.36 4.19 -9.41
C THR A 70 2.51 2.96 -9.69
N VAL A 71 1.18 3.03 -9.52
CA VAL A 71 0.23 1.93 -9.76
C VAL A 71 0.35 1.36 -11.17
N GLY A 72 0.73 2.21 -12.13
CA GLY A 72 1.06 1.80 -13.49
C GLY A 72 2.13 0.70 -13.54
N ARG A 73 3.26 0.96 -12.87
CA ARG A 73 4.40 0.06 -12.76
C ARG A 73 4.08 -1.17 -11.92
N ILE A 74 3.38 -0.98 -10.79
CA ILE A 74 3.02 -2.06 -9.86
C ILE A 74 2.14 -3.10 -10.56
N SER A 75 1.09 -2.66 -11.24
CA SER A 75 0.21 -3.54 -12.04
C SER A 75 0.96 -4.27 -13.15
N HIS A 76 1.88 -3.61 -13.86
CA HIS A 76 2.69 -4.30 -14.85
C HIS A 76 3.50 -5.44 -14.22
N GLY A 77 4.22 -5.16 -13.13
CA GLY A 77 4.96 -6.17 -12.36
C GLY A 77 4.07 -7.33 -11.88
N PHE A 78 2.89 -7.01 -11.34
CA PHE A 78 1.91 -7.99 -10.90
C PHE A 78 1.50 -8.94 -12.03
N ASN A 79 1.24 -8.41 -13.23
CA ASN A 79 0.79 -9.20 -14.38
C ASN A 79 1.91 -10.03 -15.02
N VAL A 80 3.16 -9.56 -15.00
CA VAL A 80 4.30 -10.30 -15.60
C VAL A 80 4.96 -11.26 -14.62
N ARG A 81 4.78 -11.08 -13.31
CA ARG A 81 5.28 -11.95 -12.24
C ARG A 81 4.16 -12.37 -11.26
N PRO A 82 3.09 -13.01 -11.76
CA PRO A 82 2.01 -13.48 -10.91
C PRO A 82 2.48 -14.55 -9.91
N ASP A 83 3.57 -15.26 -10.24
CA ASP A 83 4.25 -16.23 -9.36
C ASP A 83 4.82 -15.61 -8.08
N LEU A 84 5.00 -14.29 -8.04
CA LEU A 84 5.45 -13.57 -6.86
C LEU A 84 4.35 -12.66 -6.28
N CYS A 85 3.62 -11.95 -7.14
CA CYS A 85 2.74 -10.87 -6.71
C CYS A 85 1.28 -11.29 -6.52
N ALA A 86 0.83 -12.35 -7.20
CA ALA A 86 -0.57 -12.77 -7.24
C ALA A 86 -0.84 -14.05 -6.45
N MET A 87 0.00 -14.34 -5.44
CA MET A 87 -0.05 -15.57 -4.65
C MET A 87 -1.29 -15.63 -3.76
N ASP A 88 -1.63 -14.51 -3.11
CA ASP A 88 -2.77 -14.45 -2.18
C ASP A 88 -4.00 -13.76 -2.79
N ASN A 89 -3.79 -12.88 -3.79
CA ASN A 89 -4.86 -12.20 -4.51
C ASN A 89 -4.56 -12.14 -6.01
N LYS A 90 -5.52 -12.54 -6.85
CA LYS A 90 -5.40 -12.55 -8.32
C LYS A 90 -5.91 -11.28 -9.00
N VAL A 91 -6.42 -10.32 -8.23
CA VAL A 91 -6.95 -9.06 -8.75
C VAL A 91 -5.83 -8.03 -8.93
N ASP A 92 -5.74 -7.46 -10.13
CA ASP A 92 -4.76 -6.42 -10.46
C ASP A 92 -4.91 -5.19 -9.52
N PRO A 93 -3.83 -4.67 -8.92
CA PRO A 93 -3.86 -3.48 -8.06
C PRO A 93 -4.49 -2.23 -8.65
N ARG A 94 -4.57 -2.07 -9.99
CA ARG A 94 -5.28 -0.95 -10.63
C ARG A 94 -6.80 -1.02 -10.49
N LYS A 95 -7.37 -2.14 -10.05
CA LYS A 95 -8.82 -2.33 -9.89
C LYS A 95 -9.35 -1.89 -8.52
N TYR A 96 -8.47 -1.47 -7.62
CA TYR A 96 -8.79 -0.89 -6.32
C TYR A 96 -8.64 0.63 -6.37
#